data_AF-Q2SA59-F1
#
_entry.id   AF-Q2SA59-F1
#
_cell.length_a   1.000
_cell.length_b   1.000
_cell.length_c   1.000
_cell.angle_alpha   90.00
_cell.angle_beta   90.00
_cell.angle_gamma   90.00
#
_symmetry.space_group_name_H-M   'P 1'
#
loop_
_entity.id
_entity.type
_entity.pdbx_description
1 polymer ?
#
loop_
_entity_poly.entity_id
_entity_poly.type
_entity_poly.pdbx_seq_one_letter_code
_entity_poly.pdbx_strand_id
1 'polypeptide(L)'
;MDEEFKKEMGNKSSLEKIHGACPSSEDNADLAQKDCDHDWEAISQPPVAEATEANKELIDKLGNKASRSGQKRGYAFENRAIEDNLPKMNLVSAGAEYKCKKCGQDQEVDVVGDRQIGEAKSTNAKQYRKKGKQRKRLRDIQSKLFDPSLPPRAKIDGQNEDHQKLKEMYEKSGFEVEVVN
;
A
#
# COMPACT_ATOMS: atom_id res chain seq x y z
N MET A 1 37.85 11.37 70.24
CA MET A 1 36.49 11.01 70.70
C MET A 1 35.55 11.72 69.77
N ASP A 2 34.83 10.94 68.97
CA ASP A 2 33.39 11.09 68.69
C ASP A 2 33.00 10.20 67.51
N GLU A 3 31.78 9.64 67.59
CA GLU A 3 31.07 8.76 66.65
C GLU A 3 31.59 7.30 66.61
N GLU A 4 31.31 6.43 67.58
CA GLU A 4 30.00 5.84 67.93
C GLU A 4 29.17 5.33 66.73
N PHE A 5 28.66 4.09 66.86
CA PHE A 5 27.82 3.34 65.91
C PHE A 5 28.48 2.59 64.73
N LYS A 6 29.47 1.73 65.04
CA LYS A 6 29.72 0.50 64.23
C LYS A 6 29.83 -0.74 65.12
N LYS A 7 28.67 -1.21 65.56
CA LYS A 7 28.34 -2.56 66.05
C LYS A 7 26.82 -2.67 65.81
N GLU A 8 26.21 -3.74 65.32
CA GLU A 8 26.53 -5.16 65.40
C GLU A 8 25.46 -5.88 64.56
N MET A 9 25.86 -6.98 63.92
CA MET A 9 25.04 -8.18 63.61
C MET A 9 23.79 -7.99 62.73
N GLY A 10 23.50 -8.83 61.74
CA GLY A 10 23.91 -10.19 61.48
C GLY A 10 22.75 -10.92 60.82
N ASN A 11 23.10 -11.91 60.01
CA ASN A 11 22.30 -13.08 59.64
C ASN A 11 21.07 -12.96 58.70
N LYS A 12 21.28 -13.59 57.53
CA LYS A 12 20.44 -14.60 56.85
C LYS A 12 19.04 -14.21 56.38
N SER A 13 18.88 -14.19 55.06
CA SER A 13 17.98 -15.07 54.31
C SER A 13 18.14 -14.74 52.82
N SER A 14 18.72 -15.63 52.02
CA SER A 14 17.96 -16.46 51.08
C SER A 14 16.98 -15.63 50.24
N LEU A 15 17.37 -15.28 49.03
CA LEU A 15 16.45 -15.15 47.90
C LEU A 15 17.23 -15.31 46.59
N GLU A 16 16.73 -16.29 45.85
CA GLU A 16 17.35 -16.95 44.73
C GLU A 16 17.49 -16.02 43.51
N LYS A 17 18.63 -16.14 42.82
CA LYS A 17 18.75 -15.73 41.43
C LYS A 17 17.90 -16.68 40.59
N ILE A 18 16.67 -16.27 40.28
CA ILE A 18 15.82 -16.94 39.30
C ILE A 18 15.53 -15.95 38.18
N HIS A 19 15.63 -16.49 36.97
CA HIS A 19 15.43 -15.84 35.69
C HIS A 19 14.22 -14.91 35.64
N GLY A 20 14.44 -13.74 35.06
CA GLY A 20 13.41 -12.85 34.56
C GLY A 20 14.00 -12.07 33.40
N ALA A 21 14.31 -12.77 32.30
CA ALA A 21 14.52 -12.10 31.03
C ALA A 21 13.30 -11.21 30.78
N CYS A 22 13.52 -9.91 30.67
CA CYS A 22 12.53 -9.00 30.12
C CYS A 22 12.09 -9.58 28.76
N PRO A 23 10.82 -9.91 28.54
CA PRO A 23 10.32 -10.13 27.18
C PRO A 23 10.24 -8.75 26.54
N SER A 24 11.35 -8.28 25.98
CA SER A 24 11.36 -7.16 25.05
C SER A 24 10.77 -7.67 23.74
N SER A 25 9.43 -7.67 23.67
CA SER A 25 8.58 -7.47 22.48
C SER A 25 9.16 -7.80 21.09
N GLU A 26 9.81 -8.95 20.93
CA GLU A 26 10.17 -9.56 19.64
C GLU A 26 9.23 -10.74 19.30
N ASP A 27 8.12 -10.87 20.03
CA ASP A 27 7.01 -11.74 19.68
C ASP A 27 5.99 -10.98 18.81
N ASN A 28 6.42 -10.49 17.65
CA ASN A 28 5.48 -10.38 16.53
C ASN A 28 5.76 -11.57 15.62
N ALA A 29 5.15 -12.66 16.05
CA ALA A 29 5.02 -13.90 15.31
C ALA A 29 4.90 -13.62 13.82
N ASP A 30 5.81 -14.25 13.07
CA ASP A 30 5.65 -14.66 11.69
C ASP A 30 4.47 -15.66 11.62
N LEU A 31 3.28 -15.19 12.01
CA LEU A 31 2.02 -15.84 11.76
C LEU A 31 1.93 -15.90 10.25
N ALA A 32 2.28 -17.07 9.71
CA ALA A 32 1.90 -17.51 8.38
C ALA A 32 0.51 -16.94 8.10
N GLN A 33 0.50 -15.85 7.33
CA GLN A 33 -0.69 -15.06 7.11
C GLN A 33 -1.61 -15.98 6.32
N LYS A 34 -2.51 -16.67 7.03
CA LYS A 34 -3.50 -17.58 6.43
C LYS A 34 -4.07 -16.84 5.22
N ASP A 35 -4.06 -17.50 4.07
CA ASP A 35 -4.74 -16.99 2.88
C ASP A 35 -6.16 -16.64 3.29
N CYS A 36 -6.41 -15.34 3.47
CA CYS A 36 -7.66 -14.83 3.95
C CYS A 36 -8.59 -14.77 2.75
N ASP A 37 -9.75 -15.39 2.84
CA ASP A 37 -10.85 -15.08 1.93
C ASP A 37 -11.41 -13.70 2.32
N HIS A 38 -10.81 -12.66 1.77
CA HIS A 38 -11.04 -11.29 2.21
C HIS A 38 -12.50 -10.85 2.00
N ASP A 39 -13.00 -10.04 2.92
CA ASP A 39 -14.31 -9.39 2.82
C ASP A 39 -14.06 -7.88 2.87
N TRP A 40 -14.07 -7.25 1.70
CA TRP A 40 -13.61 -5.88 1.50
C TRP A 40 -14.74 -4.89 1.74
N GLU A 41 -14.42 -3.78 2.38
CA GLU A 41 -15.25 -2.58 2.43
C GLU A 41 -14.42 -1.36 2.08
N ALA A 42 -15.04 -0.39 1.40
CA ALA A 42 -14.43 0.91 1.21
C ALA A 42 -14.48 1.69 2.53
N ILE A 43 -13.32 2.17 2.98
CA ILE A 43 -13.19 3.01 4.18
C ILE A 43 -12.92 4.47 3.83
N SER A 44 -12.41 4.75 2.63
CA SER A 44 -12.24 6.09 2.07
C SER A 44 -12.45 6.05 0.56
N GLN A 45 -13.19 7.01 0.02
CA GLN A 45 -13.43 7.16 -1.42
C GLN A 45 -13.41 8.64 -1.82
N PRO A 46 -12.23 9.28 -1.87
CA PRO A 46 -12.12 10.69 -2.23
C PRO A 46 -12.70 10.94 -3.63
N PRO A 47 -13.50 12.01 -3.81
CA PRO A 47 -13.96 12.41 -5.14
C PRO A 47 -12.78 12.66 -6.08
N VAL A 48 -12.99 12.37 -7.37
CA VAL A 48 -11.97 12.56 -8.43
C VAL A 48 -11.33 13.95 -8.39
N ALA A 49 -12.13 15.00 -8.19
CA ALA A 49 -11.65 16.37 -8.14
C ALA A 49 -10.70 16.63 -6.96
N GLU A 50 -11.00 16.05 -5.79
CA GLU A 50 -10.18 16.21 -4.57
C GLU A 50 -8.83 15.51 -4.72
N ALA A 51 -8.84 14.26 -5.19
CA ALA A 51 -7.60 13.50 -5.44
C ALA A 51 -6.71 14.19 -6.49
N THR A 52 -7.32 14.72 -7.56
CA THR A 52 -6.58 15.44 -8.62
C THR A 52 -5.89 16.68 -8.06
N GLU A 53 -6.58 17.44 -7.21
CA GLU A 53 -6.02 18.64 -6.60
C GLU A 53 -4.94 18.32 -5.57
N ALA A 54 -5.14 17.30 -4.73
CA ALA A 54 -4.14 16.83 -3.78
C ALA A 54 -2.83 16.42 -4.49
N ASN A 55 -2.93 15.75 -5.64
CA ASN A 55 -1.78 15.39 -6.46
C ASN A 55 -1.06 16.62 -7.03
N LYS A 56 -1.78 17.66 -7.47
CA LYS A 56 -1.16 18.92 -7.92
C LYS A 56 -0.40 19.59 -6.80
N GLU A 57 -1.00 19.68 -5.60
CA GLU A 57 -0.30 20.24 -4.45
C GLU A 57 0.98 19.47 -4.11
N LEU A 58 0.96 18.13 -4.21
CA LEU A 58 2.14 17.30 -3.99
C LEU A 58 3.22 17.56 -5.04
N ILE A 59 2.85 17.66 -6.31
CA ILE A 59 3.75 18.01 -7.42
C ILE A 59 4.44 19.35 -7.15
N ASP A 60 3.68 20.35 -6.71
CA ASP A 60 4.20 21.69 -6.40
C ASP A 60 5.12 21.68 -5.18
N LYS A 61 4.73 20.99 -4.09
CA LYS A 61 5.53 20.83 -2.87
C LYS A 61 6.88 20.14 -3.13
N LEU A 62 6.94 19.20 -4.09
CA LEU A 62 8.19 18.53 -4.46
C LEU A 62 9.19 19.47 -5.16
N GLY A 63 8.71 20.55 -5.77
CA GLY A 63 9.53 21.56 -6.44
C GLY A 63 10.33 21.02 -7.63
N ASN A 64 11.54 21.56 -7.83
CA ASN A 64 12.44 21.22 -8.94
C ASN A 64 13.66 20.39 -8.51
N LYS A 65 13.55 19.65 -7.40
CA LYS A 65 14.67 18.82 -6.89
C LYS A 65 14.83 17.58 -7.77
N ALA A 66 16.01 17.39 -8.36
CA ALA A 66 16.31 16.24 -9.22
C ALA A 66 16.06 14.88 -8.53
N SER A 67 16.37 14.77 -7.24
CA SER A 67 16.11 13.56 -6.43
C SER A 67 14.63 13.22 -6.24
N ARG A 68 13.73 14.16 -6.55
CA ARG A 68 12.27 14.02 -6.44
C ARG A 68 11.57 13.89 -7.79
N SER A 69 12.32 13.93 -8.89
CA SER A 69 11.80 13.84 -10.27
C SER A 69 10.90 12.62 -10.50
N GLY A 70 11.31 11.44 -10.02
CA GLY A 70 10.51 10.22 -10.13
C GLY A 70 9.19 10.27 -9.37
N GLN A 71 9.17 10.89 -8.18
CA GLN A 71 7.94 11.07 -7.39
C GLN A 71 7.00 12.07 -8.07
N LYS A 72 7.55 13.18 -8.56
CA LYS A 72 6.79 14.20 -9.31
C LYS A 72 6.14 13.61 -10.56
N ARG A 73 6.89 12.80 -11.31
CA ARG A 73 6.38 12.05 -12.46
C ARG A 73 5.28 11.06 -12.07
N GLY A 74 5.40 10.41 -10.91
CA GLY A 74 4.37 9.53 -10.36
C GLY A 74 3.03 10.23 -10.19
N TYR A 75 2.99 11.31 -9.40
CA TYR A 75 1.76 12.06 -9.18
C TYR A 75 1.20 12.70 -10.46
N ALA A 76 2.08 13.17 -11.36
CA ALA A 76 1.65 13.70 -12.66
C ALA A 76 1.01 12.61 -13.52
N PHE A 77 1.56 11.39 -13.49
CA PHE A 77 1.00 10.25 -14.20
C PHE A 77 -0.32 9.77 -13.60
N GLU A 78 -0.48 9.80 -12.28
CA GLU A 78 -1.76 9.50 -11.61
C GLU A 78 -2.87 10.46 -12.05
N ASN A 79 -2.60 11.77 -12.13
CA ASN A 79 -3.57 12.74 -12.66
C ASN A 79 -3.91 12.47 -14.13
N ARG A 80 -2.91 12.19 -14.98
CA ARG A 80 -3.16 11.80 -16.37
C ARG A 80 -4.01 10.52 -16.46
N ALA A 81 -3.76 9.56 -15.57
CA ALA A 81 -4.53 8.31 -15.52
C ALA A 81 -5.98 8.53 -15.10
N ILE A 82 -6.23 9.45 -14.15
CA ILE A 82 -7.57 9.89 -13.77
C ILE A 82 -8.29 10.51 -14.97
N GLU A 83 -7.67 11.50 -15.62
CA GLU A 83 -8.26 12.21 -16.76
C GLU A 83 -8.62 11.27 -17.92
N ASP A 84 -7.69 10.38 -18.29
CA ASP A 84 -7.91 9.44 -19.40
C ASP A 84 -8.98 8.38 -19.10
N ASN A 85 -9.11 7.97 -17.83
CA ASN A 85 -10.06 6.93 -17.42
C ASN A 85 -11.44 7.49 -17.07
N LEU A 86 -11.55 8.78 -16.75
CA LEU A 86 -12.81 9.45 -16.43
C LEU A 86 -13.93 9.13 -17.45
N PRO A 87 -13.73 9.29 -18.78
CA PRO A 87 -14.76 8.93 -19.77
C PRO A 87 -14.88 7.43 -20.08
N LYS A 88 -13.86 6.62 -19.76
CA LYS A 88 -13.81 5.18 -20.09
C LYS A 88 -14.48 4.31 -19.04
N MET A 89 -14.41 4.73 -17.78
CA MET A 89 -14.82 3.95 -16.60
C MET A 89 -15.91 4.64 -15.78
N ASN A 90 -16.37 5.83 -16.20
CA ASN A 90 -17.27 6.69 -15.42
C ASN A 90 -16.75 6.84 -13.97
N LEU A 91 -15.53 7.37 -13.81
CA LEU A 91 -14.86 7.38 -12.51
C LEU A 91 -15.70 8.06 -11.43
N VAL A 92 -15.78 7.37 -10.29
CA VAL A 92 -16.51 7.81 -9.10
C VAL A 92 -15.54 8.37 -8.06
N SER A 93 -14.40 7.70 -7.86
CA SER A 93 -13.37 8.10 -6.91
C SER A 93 -11.96 7.79 -7.40
N ALA A 94 -10.97 8.43 -6.77
CA ALA A 94 -9.56 8.17 -6.99
C ALA A 94 -8.81 8.17 -5.64
N GLY A 95 -7.84 7.28 -5.48
CA GLY A 95 -7.17 7.04 -4.19
C GLY A 95 -8.12 6.42 -3.15
N ALA A 96 -8.93 5.45 -3.56
CA ALA A 96 -9.88 4.80 -2.66
C ALA A 96 -9.18 3.75 -1.78
N GLU A 97 -9.47 3.74 -0.49
CA GLU A 97 -8.93 2.77 0.45
C GLU A 97 -9.98 1.70 0.79
N TYR A 98 -9.58 0.44 0.65
CA TYR A 98 -10.37 -0.72 1.03
C TYR A 98 -9.73 -1.46 2.19
N LYS A 99 -10.55 -1.91 3.13
CA LYS A 99 -10.13 -2.71 4.27
C LYS A 99 -10.87 -4.04 4.30
N CYS A 100 -10.14 -5.10 4.59
CA CYS A 100 -10.74 -6.40 4.83
C CYS A 100 -11.30 -6.47 6.26
N LYS A 101 -12.61 -6.65 6.42
CA LYS A 101 -13.29 -6.81 7.71
C LYS A 101 -12.76 -7.98 8.53
N LYS A 102 -12.33 -9.05 7.87
CA LYS A 102 -11.91 -10.30 8.52
C LYS A 102 -10.48 -10.25 9.05
N CYS A 103 -9.55 -9.64 8.33
CA CYS A 103 -8.11 -9.70 8.65
C CYS A 103 -7.44 -8.33 8.78
N GLY A 104 -8.18 -7.24 8.58
CA GLY A 104 -7.69 -5.87 8.72
C GLY A 104 -6.66 -5.45 7.66
N GLN A 105 -6.44 -6.23 6.60
CA GLN A 105 -5.55 -5.81 5.50
C GLN A 105 -6.15 -4.62 4.76
N ASP A 106 -5.31 -3.65 4.45
CA ASP A 106 -5.66 -2.47 3.67
C ASP A 106 -5.13 -2.59 2.22
N GLN A 107 -5.87 -2.02 1.28
CA GLN A 107 -5.51 -1.92 -0.12
C GLN A 107 -6.04 -0.62 -0.71
N GLU A 108 -5.12 0.22 -1.19
CA GLU A 108 -5.43 1.40 -1.97
C GLU A 108 -5.70 1.03 -3.44
N VAL A 109 -6.67 1.69 -4.05
CA VAL A 109 -7.02 1.57 -5.46
C VAL A 109 -6.89 2.95 -6.10
N ASP A 110 -6.01 3.08 -7.09
CA ASP A 110 -5.66 4.36 -7.69
C ASP A 110 -6.91 5.05 -8.31
N VAL A 111 -7.75 4.31 -9.04
CA VAL A 111 -9.03 4.83 -9.59
C VAL A 111 -10.17 3.81 -9.49
N VAL A 112 -11.38 4.30 -9.23
CA VAL A 112 -12.59 3.47 -9.12
C VAL A 112 -13.66 3.99 -10.08
N GLY A 113 -14.06 3.13 -11.01
CA GLY A 113 -15.20 3.35 -11.91
C GLY A 113 -16.50 2.75 -11.39
N ASP A 114 -17.54 2.84 -12.22
CA ASP A 114 -18.86 2.25 -11.93
C ASP A 114 -18.83 0.71 -11.85
N ARG A 115 -18.04 0.06 -12.70
CA ARG A 115 -17.99 -1.40 -12.88
C ARG A 115 -16.60 -2.00 -12.70
N GLN A 116 -15.56 -1.18 -12.65
CA GLN A 116 -14.18 -1.65 -12.75
C GLN A 116 -13.25 -0.75 -11.94
N ILE A 117 -12.22 -1.34 -11.34
CA ILE A 117 -11.13 -0.60 -10.70
C ILE A 117 -9.92 -0.48 -11.62
N GLY A 118 -9.07 0.52 -11.37
CA GLY A 118 -7.86 0.77 -12.14
C GLY A 118 -6.65 1.09 -11.28
N GLU A 119 -5.49 0.73 -11.80
CA GLU A 119 -4.17 1.02 -11.22
C GLU A 119 -3.36 1.88 -12.21
N ALA A 120 -2.72 2.95 -11.73
CA ALA A 120 -1.78 3.78 -12.47
C ALA A 120 -0.34 3.46 -12.05
N LYS A 121 0.55 3.14 -13.00
CA LYS A 121 1.96 2.89 -12.71
C LYS A 121 2.93 3.61 -13.62
N SER A 122 3.79 4.37 -12.97
CA SER A 122 4.97 5.01 -13.53
C SER A 122 6.29 4.35 -13.12
N THR A 123 6.24 3.14 -12.55
CA THR A 123 7.42 2.42 -12.01
C THR A 123 8.01 1.42 -13.00
N ASN A 124 9.21 0.90 -12.75
CA ASN A 124 9.85 -0.09 -13.62
C ASN A 124 9.47 -1.55 -13.26
N ALA A 125 9.76 -2.48 -14.17
CA ALA A 125 9.44 -3.91 -14.01
C ALA A 125 10.07 -4.55 -12.76
N LYS A 126 11.26 -4.11 -12.33
CA LYS A 126 11.94 -4.62 -11.13
C LYS A 126 11.15 -4.31 -9.86
N GLN A 127 10.64 -3.09 -9.74
CA GLN A 127 9.82 -2.68 -8.59
C GLN A 127 8.47 -3.42 -8.59
N TYR A 128 7.86 -3.60 -9.76
CA TYR A 128 6.59 -4.31 -9.89
C TYR A 128 6.63 -5.79 -9.43
N ARG A 129 7.72 -6.50 -9.68
CA ARG A 129 7.89 -7.91 -9.23
C ARG A 129 7.64 -8.08 -7.73
N LYS A 130 8.00 -7.10 -6.92
CA LYS A 130 7.85 -7.12 -5.46
C LYS A 130 6.41 -6.96 -4.98
N LYS A 131 5.48 -6.53 -5.85
CA LYS A 131 4.09 -6.18 -5.52
C LYS A 131 3.09 -7.33 -5.74
N GLY A 132 3.50 -8.58 -5.53
CA GLY A 132 2.66 -9.76 -5.76
C GLY A 132 1.35 -9.79 -4.98
N LYS A 133 1.41 -9.51 -3.67
CA LYS A 133 0.23 -9.48 -2.79
C LYS A 133 -0.78 -8.41 -3.20
N GLN A 134 -0.29 -7.23 -3.60
CA GLN A 134 -1.14 -6.12 -4.08
C GLN A 134 -2.02 -6.57 -5.26
N ARG A 135 -1.44 -7.26 -6.26
CA ARG A 135 -2.20 -7.73 -7.43
C ARG A 135 -3.29 -8.72 -7.10
N LYS A 136 -2.99 -9.66 -6.18
CA LYS A 136 -3.97 -10.64 -5.71
C LYS A 136 -5.17 -9.91 -5.08
N ARG A 137 -4.90 -8.90 -4.24
CA ARG A 137 -5.96 -8.11 -3.59
C ARG A 137 -6.77 -7.26 -4.56
N LEU A 138 -6.13 -6.58 -5.52
CA LEU A 138 -6.84 -5.79 -6.52
C LEU A 138 -7.82 -6.65 -7.35
N ARG A 139 -7.38 -7.84 -7.78
CA ARG A 139 -8.30 -8.77 -8.45
C ARG A 139 -9.43 -9.26 -7.55
N ASP A 140 -9.12 -9.54 -6.29
CA ASP A 140 -10.12 -9.98 -5.32
C ASP A 140 -11.19 -8.88 -5.10
N ILE A 141 -10.77 -7.63 -4.93
CA ILE A 141 -11.65 -6.45 -4.87
C ILE A 141 -12.50 -6.34 -6.14
N GLN A 142 -11.90 -6.40 -7.33
CA GLN A 142 -12.62 -6.37 -8.61
C GLN A 142 -13.71 -7.47 -8.66
N SER A 143 -13.37 -8.69 -8.28
CA SER A 143 -14.31 -9.82 -8.35
C SER A 143 -15.44 -9.80 -7.32
N LYS A 144 -15.24 -9.12 -6.18
CA LYS A 144 -16.19 -9.14 -5.05
C LYS A 144 -17.08 -7.91 -4.97
N LEU A 145 -16.55 -6.74 -5.34
CA LEU A 145 -17.25 -5.46 -5.17
C LEU A 145 -17.67 -4.81 -6.49
N PHE A 146 -17.12 -5.29 -7.61
CA PHE A 146 -17.34 -4.72 -8.94
C PHE A 146 -17.78 -5.82 -9.91
N ASP A 147 -17.84 -5.51 -11.21
CA ASP A 147 -18.24 -6.49 -12.22
C ASP A 147 -17.18 -7.61 -12.32
N PRO A 148 -17.51 -8.86 -11.91
CA PRO A 148 -16.55 -9.96 -11.91
C PRO A 148 -16.19 -10.44 -13.32
N SER A 149 -16.94 -10.05 -14.35
CA SER A 149 -16.61 -10.37 -15.75
C SER A 149 -15.51 -9.49 -16.33
N LEU A 150 -15.21 -8.37 -15.68
CA LEU A 150 -14.15 -7.45 -16.09
C LEU A 150 -12.89 -7.66 -15.24
N PRO A 151 -11.70 -7.79 -15.85
CA PRO A 151 -10.45 -7.73 -15.10
C PRO A 151 -10.22 -6.30 -14.58
N PRO A 152 -9.41 -6.06 -13.53
CA PRO A 152 -8.99 -4.69 -13.20
C PRO A 152 -8.15 -4.08 -14.33
N ARG A 153 -8.22 -2.75 -14.53
CA ARG A 153 -7.35 -2.05 -15.49
C ARG A 153 -6.00 -1.71 -14.88
N ALA A 154 -4.97 -1.70 -15.72
CA ALA A 154 -3.68 -1.11 -15.39
C ALA A 154 -3.25 -0.15 -16.50
N LYS A 155 -3.00 1.10 -16.12
CA LYS A 155 -2.42 2.11 -17.00
C LYS A 155 -0.95 2.25 -16.69
N ILE A 156 -0.10 2.01 -17.69
CA ILE A 156 1.36 2.00 -17.56
C ILE A 156 1.93 3.20 -18.30
N ASP A 157 2.83 3.91 -17.63
CA ASP A 157 3.60 4.99 -18.21
C ASP A 157 4.62 4.44 -19.23
N GLY A 158 4.35 4.67 -20.51
CA GLY A 158 5.15 4.24 -21.65
C GLY A 158 6.48 4.98 -21.78
N GLN A 159 6.67 6.10 -21.06
CA GLN A 159 7.94 6.81 -21.03
C GLN A 159 8.96 6.16 -20.09
N ASN A 160 8.59 5.10 -19.36
CA ASN A 160 9.52 4.38 -18.49
C ASN A 160 10.21 3.24 -19.26
N GLU A 161 11.45 2.95 -18.87
CA GLU A 161 12.16 1.77 -19.33
C GLU A 161 11.39 0.51 -18.90
N ASP A 162 11.41 -0.52 -19.74
CA ASP A 162 10.71 -1.79 -19.54
C ASP A 162 9.16 -1.76 -19.57
N HIS A 163 8.49 -0.70 -20.06
CA HIS A 163 7.02 -0.64 -20.06
C HIS A 163 6.34 -1.83 -20.77
N GLN A 164 6.95 -2.39 -21.83
CA GLN A 164 6.44 -3.60 -22.51
C GLN A 164 6.50 -4.84 -21.60
N LYS A 165 7.62 -5.01 -20.90
CA LYS A 165 7.78 -6.10 -19.94
C LYS A 165 6.84 -5.93 -18.76
N LEU A 166 6.62 -4.69 -18.31
CA LEU A 166 5.65 -4.39 -17.26
C LEU A 166 4.23 -4.75 -17.72
N LYS A 167 3.88 -4.39 -18.96
CA LYS A 167 2.61 -4.76 -19.60
C LYS A 167 2.40 -6.27 -19.57
N GLU A 168 3.35 -7.05 -20.10
CA GLU A 168 3.25 -8.52 -20.10
C GLU A 168 3.03 -9.09 -18.69
N MET A 169 3.69 -8.52 -17.68
CA MET A 169 3.54 -9.01 -16.31
C MET A 169 2.18 -8.67 -15.69
N TYR A 170 1.60 -7.52 -16.05
CA TYR A 170 0.24 -7.14 -15.66
C TYR A 170 -0.81 -8.01 -16.34
N GLU A 171 -0.68 -8.24 -17.64
CA GLU A 171 -1.56 -9.14 -18.41
C GLU A 171 -1.51 -10.57 -17.85
N LYS A 172 -0.31 -11.11 -17.58
CA LYS A 172 -0.13 -12.41 -16.89
C LYS A 172 -0.74 -12.43 -15.49
N SER A 173 -0.84 -11.27 -14.85
CA SER A 173 -1.50 -11.11 -13.55
C SER A 173 -2.99 -10.85 -13.68
N GLY A 174 -3.60 -10.96 -14.86
CA GLY A 174 -5.05 -10.86 -15.06
C GLY A 174 -5.58 -9.43 -15.07
N PHE A 175 -4.79 -8.46 -15.53
CA PHE A 175 -5.23 -7.08 -15.75
C PHE A 175 -5.46 -6.81 -17.23
N GLU A 176 -6.41 -5.94 -17.54
CA GLU A 176 -6.48 -5.26 -18.85
C GLU A 176 -5.48 -4.11 -18.84
N VAL A 177 -4.58 -4.04 -19.83
CA VAL A 177 -3.45 -3.10 -19.79
C VAL A 177 -3.50 -2.08 -20.91
N GLU A 178 -3.30 -0.81 -20.55
CA GLU A 178 -3.09 0.29 -21.48
C GLU A 178 -1.72 0.92 -21.22
N VAL A 179 -0.85 0.98 -22.24
CA VAL A 179 0.41 1.71 -22.18
C VAL A 179 0.20 3.10 -22.77
N VAL A 180 0.61 4.13 -22.04
CA VAL A 180 0.36 5.54 -22.37
C VAL A 180 1.68 6.26 -22.61
N ASN A 181 1.87 6.80 -23.81
CA ASN A 181 3.09 7.52 -24.21
C ASN A 181 2.98 9.04 -23.99
#